data_AF-A0A528EZA0-F1
#
_entry.id   AF-A0A528EZA0-F1
#
_cell.length_a   1.000
_cell.length_b   1.000
_cell.length_c   1.000
_cell.angle_alpha   90.00
_cell.angle_beta   90.00
_cell.angle_gamma   90.00
#
_symmetry.space_group_name_H-M   'P 1'
#
loop_
_entity.id
_entity.type
_entity.pdbx_description
1 polymer ?
#
loop_
_entity_poly.entity_id
_entity_poly.type
_entity_poly.pdbx_seq_one_letter_code
_entity_poly.pdbx_strand_id
1 'polypeptide(L)'
;MNMSDARSRNPDRSIVATPGMVKKILFFHHATALGGAPKSLALLIKSLDRKEFSPILAMPLRPGNSGVRQLFEDAGAEVIEERDIRPFHGSTVAPCKDVKSRMHAILSFPLLVRCARKLVSDIRPDIVHLNSTCMVAAAKGAHDADPSIPVIAHVREPILHNWWGNILRNLNKKHVDYFVAIDKAGLDSIGASVTPGSVVYN
;
A
#
# COMPACT_ATOMS: atom_id res chain seq x y z
N MET A 1 27.33 -57.51 12.60
CA MET A 1 27.67 -56.14 13.03
C MET A 1 26.99 -55.18 12.07
N ASN A 2 26.34 -54.15 12.61
CA ASN A 2 25.30 -53.31 12.00
C ASN A 2 25.76 -52.38 10.85
N MET A 3 24.73 -51.83 10.17
CA MET A 3 24.65 -50.54 9.45
C MET A 3 25.28 -50.49 8.04
N SER A 4 24.68 -49.89 6.99
CA SER A 4 23.40 -49.19 6.79
C SER A 4 23.33 -48.68 5.35
N ASP A 5 22.14 -48.78 4.74
CA ASP A 5 21.53 -47.89 3.73
C ASP A 5 22.42 -46.91 2.95
N ALA A 6 22.64 -47.21 1.66
CA ALA A 6 22.95 -46.19 0.65
C ALA A 6 21.73 -45.99 -0.26
N ARG A 7 20.75 -45.22 0.23
CA ARG A 7 19.63 -44.74 -0.60
C ARG A 7 20.09 -43.60 -1.50
N SER A 8 19.95 -43.86 -2.80
CA SER A 8 19.66 -42.92 -3.90
C SER A 8 19.27 -41.51 -3.43
N ARG A 9 20.12 -40.52 -3.73
CA ARG A 9 19.76 -39.09 -3.71
C ARG A 9 19.27 -38.71 -5.10
N ASN A 10 17.96 -38.58 -5.22
CA ASN A 10 17.29 -38.00 -6.38
C ASN A 10 17.50 -36.47 -6.37
N PRO A 11 18.18 -35.85 -7.36
CA PRO A 11 18.32 -34.42 -7.46
C PRO A 11 17.24 -33.87 -8.39
N ASP A 12 15.98 -34.01 -7.98
CA ASP A 12 14.89 -33.32 -8.66
C ASP A 12 13.81 -32.94 -7.65
N ARG A 13 14.07 -31.82 -6.97
CA ARG A 13 13.00 -31.01 -6.40
C ARG A 13 12.81 -29.82 -7.33
N SER A 14 12.30 -30.10 -8.53
CA SER A 14 11.45 -29.16 -9.24
C SER A 14 10.44 -28.60 -8.23
N ILE A 15 10.52 -27.29 -7.96
CA ILE A 15 9.47 -26.58 -7.23
C ILE A 15 8.22 -26.71 -8.08
N VAL A 16 7.38 -27.67 -7.74
CA VAL A 16 6.05 -27.80 -8.35
C VAL A 16 5.27 -26.60 -7.87
N ALA A 17 5.11 -25.60 -8.74
CA ALA A 17 4.21 -24.49 -8.51
C ALA A 17 2.81 -25.08 -8.22
N THR A 18 2.29 -24.83 -7.03
CA THR A 18 0.92 -25.19 -6.66
C THR A 18 -0.03 -24.49 -7.65
N PRO A 19 -1.09 -25.18 -8.14
CA PRO A 19 -2.10 -24.55 -8.99
C PRO A 19 -2.59 -23.23 -8.41
N GLY A 20 -2.60 -22.20 -9.26
CA GLY A 20 -2.58 -20.78 -8.90
C GLY A 20 -3.68 -20.37 -7.92
N MET A 21 -3.30 -20.12 -6.66
CA MET A 21 -4.15 -19.36 -5.76
C MET A 21 -4.23 -17.92 -6.26
N VAL A 22 -5.45 -17.39 -6.30
CA VAL A 22 -5.71 -15.98 -6.59
C VAL A 22 -4.98 -15.13 -5.55
N LYS A 23 -4.04 -14.30 -6.00
CA LYS A 23 -3.23 -13.42 -5.16
C LYS A 23 -4.09 -12.30 -4.60
N LYS A 24 -4.05 -12.07 -3.30
CA LYS A 24 -4.75 -10.98 -2.65
C LYS A 24 -3.92 -9.71 -2.68
N ILE A 25 -4.53 -8.61 -3.12
CA ILE A 25 -3.91 -7.28 -3.06
C ILE A 25 -4.69 -6.45 -2.05
N LEU A 26 -4.03 -6.00 -0.98
CA LEU A 26 -4.62 -5.09 -0.01
C LEU A 26 -4.26 -3.64 -0.36
N PHE A 27 -5.24 -2.90 -0.86
CA PHE A 27 -5.13 -1.48 -1.16
C PHE A 27 -5.43 -0.63 0.08
N PHE A 28 -4.62 0.39 0.33
CA PHE A 28 -4.92 1.44 1.31
C PHE A 28 -5.26 2.76 0.61
N HIS A 29 -6.44 3.28 0.91
CA HIS A 29 -6.96 4.55 0.39
C HIS A 29 -7.39 5.46 1.54
N HIS A 30 -7.37 6.78 1.35
CA HIS A 30 -7.70 7.75 2.41
C HIS A 30 -8.74 8.82 2.05
N ALA A 31 -9.14 8.95 0.78
CA ALA A 31 -10.11 9.99 0.43
C ALA A 31 -11.51 9.57 0.89
N THR A 32 -12.28 10.55 1.36
CA THR A 32 -13.67 10.37 1.83
C THR A 32 -14.68 10.96 0.85
N ALA A 33 -14.22 11.55 -0.24
CA ALA A 33 -15.04 12.17 -1.28
C ALA A 33 -14.59 11.69 -2.67
N LEU A 34 -15.51 11.74 -3.62
CA LEU A 34 -15.20 11.42 -5.02
C LEU A 34 -14.22 12.45 -5.59
N GLY A 35 -13.23 11.97 -6.35
CA GLY A 35 -12.18 12.78 -6.93
C GLY A 35 -11.31 11.96 -7.88
N GLY A 36 -10.22 12.55 -8.36
CA GLY A 36 -9.31 11.87 -9.30
C GLY A 36 -8.67 10.61 -8.71
N ALA A 37 -8.18 10.69 -7.47
CA ALA A 37 -7.50 9.58 -6.81
C ALA A 37 -8.37 8.31 -6.63
N PRO A 38 -9.60 8.38 -6.07
CA PRO A 38 -10.45 7.19 -5.97
C PRO A 38 -10.93 6.68 -7.35
N LYS A 39 -11.20 7.57 -8.33
CA LYS A 39 -11.60 7.16 -9.68
C LYS A 39 -10.49 6.40 -10.42
N SER A 40 -9.26 6.92 -10.41
CA SER A 40 -8.10 6.26 -11.00
C SER A 40 -7.83 4.90 -10.34
N LEU A 41 -7.93 4.82 -9.01
CA LEU A 41 -7.78 3.54 -8.31
C LEU A 41 -8.90 2.55 -8.65
N ALA A 42 -10.15 3.01 -8.77
CA ALA A 42 -11.27 2.16 -9.17
C ALA A 42 -11.07 1.60 -10.59
N LEU A 43 -10.54 2.40 -11.53
CA LEU A 43 -10.19 1.93 -12.88
C LEU A 43 -9.10 0.85 -12.83
N LEU A 44 -8.05 1.04 -12.02
CA LEU A 44 -7.01 0.03 -11.81
C LEU A 44 -7.60 -1.26 -11.23
N ILE A 45 -8.41 -1.15 -10.18
CA ILE A 45 -9.06 -2.31 -9.57
C ILE A 45 -9.91 -3.02 -10.62
N LYS A 46 -10.74 -2.30 -11.37
CA LYS A 46 -11.62 -2.86 -12.40
C LYS A 46 -10.87 -3.60 -13.50
N SER A 47 -9.63 -3.22 -13.81
CA SER A 47 -8.83 -3.84 -14.87
C SER A 47 -8.03 -5.08 -14.44
N LEU A 48 -7.93 -5.41 -13.14
CA LEU A 48 -7.18 -6.61 -12.72
C LEU A 48 -7.86 -7.89 -13.22
N ASP A 49 -7.06 -8.86 -13.69
CA ASP A 49 -7.57 -10.20 -13.97
C ASP A 49 -7.99 -10.88 -12.66
N ARG A 50 -9.30 -11.12 -12.50
CA ARG A 50 -9.88 -11.75 -11.30
C ARG A 50 -9.52 -13.22 -11.13
N LYS A 51 -8.99 -13.86 -12.17
CA LYS A 51 -8.43 -15.21 -12.08
C LYS A 51 -7.05 -15.23 -11.43
N GLU A 52 -6.33 -14.10 -11.46
CA GLU A 52 -5.02 -13.97 -10.84
C GLU A 52 -5.07 -13.14 -9.55
N PHE A 53 -5.90 -12.10 -9.48
CA PHE A 53 -5.90 -11.13 -8.37
C PHE A 53 -7.27 -10.93 -7.71
N SER A 54 -7.26 -10.88 -6.38
CA SER A 54 -8.41 -10.55 -5.54
C SER A 54 -8.15 -9.21 -4.84
N PRO A 55 -8.79 -8.11 -5.29
CA PRO A 55 -8.58 -6.80 -4.70
C PRO A 55 -9.41 -6.61 -3.42
N ILE A 56 -8.73 -6.24 -2.35
CA ILE A 56 -9.34 -5.84 -1.07
C ILE A 56 -8.93 -4.39 -0.82
N LEU A 57 -9.86 -3.51 -0.49
CA LEU A 57 -9.61 -2.09 -0.30
C LEU A 57 -9.99 -1.64 1.10
N ALA A 58 -8.98 -1.19 1.84
CA ALA A 58 -9.15 -0.55 3.14
C ALA A 58 -9.27 0.98 2.98
N MET A 59 -10.36 1.55 3.50
CA MET A 59 -10.66 2.99 3.42
C MET A 59 -11.18 3.57 4.75
N PRO A 60 -11.18 4.90 4.95
CA PRO A 60 -11.61 5.48 6.22
C PRO A 60 -13.11 5.30 6.44
N LEU A 61 -13.50 4.83 7.62
CA LEU A 61 -14.89 4.88 8.09
C LEU A 61 -15.24 6.32 8.51
N ARG A 62 -15.97 7.07 7.68
CA ARG A 62 -16.33 8.48 7.92
C ARG A 62 -17.75 8.78 7.39
N PRO A 63 -18.52 9.67 8.04
CA PRO A 63 -19.79 10.13 7.47
C PRO A 63 -19.60 10.70 6.06
N GLY A 64 -20.48 10.33 5.12
CA GLY A 64 -20.47 10.84 3.75
C GLY A 64 -19.54 10.13 2.76
N ASN A 65 -18.85 9.05 3.18
CA ASN A 65 -17.96 8.28 2.31
C ASN A 65 -18.67 7.20 1.46
N SER A 66 -20.01 7.06 1.56
CA SER A 66 -20.78 5.99 0.91
C SER A 66 -20.60 5.97 -0.61
N GLY A 67 -20.50 7.13 -1.25
CA GLY A 67 -20.23 7.21 -2.70
C GLY A 67 -18.84 6.71 -3.10
N VAL A 68 -17.83 6.89 -2.23
CA VAL A 68 -16.47 6.34 -2.46
C VAL A 68 -16.45 4.85 -2.23
N ARG A 69 -17.16 4.36 -1.21
CA ARG A 69 -17.34 2.93 -0.94
C ARG A 69 -17.99 2.24 -2.14
N GLN A 70 -19.14 2.75 -2.60
CA GLN A 70 -19.87 2.20 -3.74
C GLN A 70 -18.99 2.16 -5.00
N LEU A 71 -18.22 3.21 -5.27
CA LEU A 71 -17.30 3.25 -6.40
C LEU A 71 -16.30 2.07 -6.40
N PHE A 72 -15.80 1.67 -5.25
CA PHE A 72 -14.84 0.57 -5.14
C PHE A 72 -15.51 -0.81 -5.12
N GLU A 73 -16.69 -0.92 -4.51
CA GLU A 73 -17.52 -2.13 -4.61
C GLU A 73 -17.92 -2.39 -6.08
N ASP A 74 -18.33 -1.35 -6.82
CA ASP A 74 -18.65 -1.42 -8.25
C ASP A 74 -17.44 -1.75 -9.13
N ALA A 75 -16.24 -1.36 -8.69
CA ALA A 75 -14.99 -1.77 -9.33
C ALA A 75 -14.64 -3.25 -9.06
N GLY A 76 -15.36 -3.91 -8.15
CA GLY A 76 -15.19 -5.31 -7.80
C GLY A 76 -14.12 -5.56 -6.73
N ALA A 77 -13.91 -4.60 -5.82
CA ALA A 77 -13.12 -4.81 -4.61
C ALA A 77 -13.99 -5.22 -3.41
N GLU A 78 -13.45 -6.05 -2.53
CA GLU A 78 -13.95 -6.19 -1.17
C GLU A 78 -13.56 -4.94 -0.38
N VAL A 79 -14.53 -4.17 0.14
CA VAL A 79 -14.25 -2.92 0.83
C VAL A 79 -14.34 -3.07 2.35
N ILE A 80 -13.27 -2.69 3.03
CA ILE A 80 -13.17 -2.66 4.50
C ILE A 80 -13.05 -1.20 4.94
N GLU A 81 -13.89 -0.81 5.90
CA GLU A 81 -13.89 0.55 6.45
C GLU A 81 -13.30 0.56 7.87
N GLU A 82 -12.30 1.40 8.09
CA GLU A 82 -11.58 1.47 9.36
C GLU A 82 -11.47 2.90 9.89
N ARG A 83 -11.64 3.07 11.21
CA ARG A 83 -11.61 4.40 11.82
C ARG A 83 -10.22 5.02 11.81
N ASP A 84 -9.20 4.19 11.92
CA ASP A 84 -7.80 4.58 12.10
C ASP A 84 -7.05 4.78 10.79
N ILE A 85 -7.71 4.58 9.64
CA ILE A 85 -7.17 4.97 8.34
C ILE A 85 -7.16 6.49 8.25
N ARG A 86 -5.97 7.05 8.45
CA ARG A 86 -5.68 8.48 8.47
C ARG A 86 -4.34 8.75 7.79
N PRO A 87 -4.29 9.67 6.83
CA PRO A 87 -3.08 9.92 6.05
C PRO A 87 -2.08 10.79 6.83
N PHE A 88 -0.78 10.59 6.55
CA PHE A 88 0.30 11.48 6.95
C PHE A 88 0.56 12.47 5.80
N HIS A 89 -0.17 13.57 5.78
CA HIS A 89 -0.09 14.60 4.74
C HIS A 89 1.28 15.30 4.72
N GLY A 90 1.79 15.65 3.54
CA GLY A 90 3.10 16.31 3.39
C GLY A 90 3.47 16.60 1.93
N SER A 91 2.48 16.66 1.05
CA SER A 91 2.62 16.80 -0.40
C SER A 91 2.12 18.16 -0.87
N THR A 92 2.29 18.45 -2.16
CA THR A 92 1.92 19.73 -2.76
C THR A 92 0.42 20.05 -2.68
N VAL A 93 -0.46 19.06 -2.82
CA VAL A 93 -1.92 19.27 -2.78
C VAL A 93 -2.52 19.07 -1.39
N ALA A 94 -1.82 18.36 -0.50
CA ALA A 94 -2.18 18.20 0.90
C ALA A 94 -1.04 18.66 1.82
N PRO A 95 -0.73 19.97 1.85
CA PRO A 95 0.34 20.50 2.67
C PRO A 95 -0.08 20.55 4.15
N CYS A 96 0.76 20.00 5.04
CA CYS A 96 0.55 20.06 6.48
C CYS A 96 1.10 21.39 7.05
N LYS A 97 0.34 22.48 6.82
CA LYS A 97 0.81 23.86 7.03
C LYS A 97 0.85 24.26 8.51
N ASP A 98 -0.15 23.87 9.30
CA ASP A 98 -0.31 24.28 10.70
C ASP A 98 0.13 23.21 11.70
N VAL A 99 0.43 23.64 12.93
CA VAL A 99 0.89 22.76 14.02
C VAL A 99 -0.16 21.73 14.41
N LYS A 100 -1.45 22.07 14.37
CA LYS A 100 -2.54 21.16 14.75
C LYS A 100 -2.65 19.99 13.77
N SER A 101 -2.56 20.26 12.47
CA SER A 101 -2.52 19.22 11.42
C SER A 101 -1.30 18.31 11.55
N ARG A 102 -0.14 18.87 11.92
CA ARG A 102 1.09 18.08 12.16
C ARG A 102 0.97 17.19 13.39
N MET A 103 0.47 17.74 14.49
CA MET A 103 0.19 16.97 15.70
C MET A 103 -0.82 15.86 15.41
N HIS A 104 -1.87 16.16 14.65
CA HIS A 104 -2.85 15.16 14.26
C HIS A 104 -2.22 14.03 13.46
N ALA A 105 -1.36 14.34 12.48
CA ALA A 105 -0.64 13.36 11.68
C ALA A 105 0.32 12.49 12.53
N ILE A 106 1.02 13.09 13.50
CA ILE A 106 1.92 12.35 14.42
C ILE A 106 1.11 11.41 15.31
N LEU A 107 0.00 11.88 15.89
CA LEU A 107 -0.84 11.10 16.79
C LEU A 107 -1.63 10.01 16.04
N SER A 108 -2.00 10.24 14.78
CA SER A 108 -2.71 9.26 13.96
C SER A 108 -1.79 8.18 13.36
N PHE A 109 -0.50 8.49 13.17
CA PHE A 109 0.48 7.56 12.60
C PHE A 109 0.50 6.18 13.31
N PRO A 110 0.69 6.07 14.64
CA PRO A 110 0.71 4.77 15.31
C PRO A 110 -0.65 4.03 15.25
N LEU A 111 -1.75 4.77 15.14
CA LEU A 111 -3.09 4.15 14.98
C LEU A 111 -3.20 3.46 13.62
N LEU A 112 -2.79 4.14 12.55
CA LEU A 112 -2.77 3.53 11.21
C LEU A 112 -1.77 2.36 11.15
N VAL A 113 -0.59 2.47 11.78
CA VAL A 113 0.36 1.35 11.86
C VAL A 113 -0.30 0.12 12.50
N ARG A 114 -0.98 0.30 13.65
CA ARG A 114 -1.67 -0.80 14.35
C ARG A 114 -2.81 -1.38 13.51
N CYS A 115 -3.60 -0.53 12.87
CA CYS A 115 -4.69 -0.91 11.98
C CYS A 115 -4.17 -1.73 10.79
N ALA A 116 -3.17 -1.22 10.07
CA ALA A 116 -2.60 -1.91 8.92
C ALA A 116 -1.94 -3.24 9.31
N ARG A 117 -1.22 -3.29 10.43
CA ARG A 117 -0.67 -4.53 10.98
C ARG A 117 -1.77 -5.58 11.20
N LYS A 118 -2.87 -5.18 11.85
CA LYS A 118 -4.01 -6.07 12.08
C LYS A 118 -4.61 -6.56 10.75
N LEU A 119 -4.90 -5.66 9.83
CA LEU A 119 -5.48 -6.01 8.52
C LEU A 119 -4.57 -6.99 7.75
N VAL A 120 -3.26 -6.76 7.73
CA VAL A 120 -2.31 -7.66 7.07
C VAL A 120 -2.26 -9.02 7.75
N SER A 121 -2.23 -9.08 9.08
CA SER A 121 -2.27 -10.35 9.82
C SER A 121 -3.56 -11.15 9.57
N ASP A 122 -4.72 -10.48 9.49
CA ASP A 122 -6.01 -11.13 9.32
C ASP A 122 -6.23 -11.58 7.87
N ILE A 123 -5.95 -10.70 6.91
CA ILE A 123 -6.21 -10.93 5.47
C ILE A 123 -5.16 -11.85 4.86
N ARG A 124 -3.91 -11.74 5.34
CA ARG A 124 -2.70 -12.33 4.75
C ARG A 124 -2.60 -12.04 3.25
N PRO A 125 -2.49 -10.75 2.85
CA PRO A 125 -2.36 -10.38 1.45
C PRO A 125 -0.99 -10.77 0.89
N ASP A 126 -0.91 -10.99 -0.41
CA ASP A 126 0.34 -11.25 -1.12
C ASP A 126 1.08 -9.95 -1.46
N ILE A 127 0.34 -8.84 -1.57
CA ILE A 127 0.87 -7.51 -1.88
C ILE A 127 0.07 -6.45 -1.11
N VAL A 128 0.75 -5.43 -0.57
CA VAL A 128 0.12 -4.21 -0.08
C VAL A 128 0.36 -3.07 -1.06
N HIS A 129 -0.71 -2.36 -1.44
CA HIS A 129 -0.64 -1.22 -2.35
C HIS A 129 -1.16 0.06 -1.68
N LEU A 130 -0.27 1.02 -1.45
CA LEU A 130 -0.64 2.34 -0.97
C LEU A 130 -1.07 3.22 -2.15
N ASN A 131 -2.32 3.66 -2.18
CA ASN A 131 -2.80 4.53 -3.25
C ASN A 131 -2.19 5.95 -3.23
N SER A 132 -1.43 6.29 -2.18
CA SER A 132 -0.70 7.55 -2.06
C SER A 132 0.45 7.37 -1.06
N THR A 133 1.56 8.08 -1.27
CA THR A 133 2.73 8.12 -0.36
C THR A 133 2.38 8.60 1.05
N CYS A 134 1.29 9.36 1.23
CA CYS A 134 0.82 9.77 2.56
C CYS A 134 0.28 8.60 3.41
N MET A 135 0.07 7.42 2.82
CA MET A 135 -0.34 6.20 3.54
C MET A 135 0.83 5.38 4.09
N VAL A 136 2.04 5.96 4.16
CA VAL A 136 3.27 5.26 4.58
C VAL A 136 3.20 4.60 5.96
N ALA A 137 2.34 5.06 6.87
CA ALA A 137 2.13 4.36 8.14
C ALA A 137 1.57 2.94 7.94
N ALA A 138 0.77 2.72 6.89
CA ALA A 138 0.29 1.40 6.54
C ALA A 138 1.41 0.49 6.00
N ALA A 139 2.40 1.04 5.29
CA ALA A 139 3.59 0.29 4.88
C ALA A 139 4.38 -0.22 6.08
N LYS A 140 4.63 0.66 7.07
CA LYS A 140 5.24 0.23 8.34
C LYS A 140 4.42 -0.87 9.01
N GLY A 141 3.09 -0.69 9.11
CA GLY A 141 2.21 -1.69 9.71
C GLY A 141 2.23 -3.03 8.98
N ALA A 142 2.32 -3.01 7.66
CA ALA A 142 2.46 -4.23 6.84
C ALA A 142 3.75 -4.99 7.18
N HIS A 143 4.90 -4.32 7.21
CA HIS A 143 6.16 -4.97 7.58
C HIS A 143 6.23 -5.37 9.06
N ASP A 144 5.53 -4.67 9.95
CA ASP A 144 5.39 -5.10 11.35
C ASP A 144 4.59 -6.43 11.48
N ALA A 145 3.73 -6.75 10.51
CA ALA A 145 2.97 -8.01 10.46
C ALA A 145 3.73 -9.10 9.70
N ASP A 146 4.34 -8.75 8.57
CA ASP A 146 5.14 -9.63 7.73
C ASP A 146 6.31 -8.85 7.11
N PRO A 147 7.54 -9.01 7.61
CA PRO A 147 8.70 -8.31 7.07
C PRO A 147 9.00 -8.58 5.59
N SER A 148 8.46 -9.67 5.03
CA SER A 148 8.69 -10.09 3.64
C SER A 148 7.62 -9.61 2.66
N ILE A 149 6.51 -9.04 3.15
CA ILE A 149 5.42 -8.62 2.28
C ILE A 149 5.85 -7.46 1.38
N PRO A 150 5.65 -7.56 0.05
CA PRO A 150 5.96 -6.46 -0.84
C PRO A 150 4.95 -5.32 -0.66
N VAL A 151 5.47 -4.11 -0.45
CA VAL A 151 4.70 -2.87 -0.33
C VAL A 151 5.00 -1.94 -1.49
N ILE A 152 3.97 -1.64 -2.28
CA ILE A 152 4.03 -0.71 -3.41
C ILE A 152 3.35 0.60 -3.01
N ALA A 153 3.94 1.75 -3.34
CA ALA A 153 3.28 3.05 -3.16
C ALA A 153 3.11 3.81 -4.46
N HIS A 154 1.90 4.33 -4.66
CA HIS A 154 1.56 5.19 -5.78
C HIS A 154 1.96 6.65 -5.45
N VAL A 155 2.80 7.24 -6.27
CA VAL A 155 3.18 8.66 -6.20
C VAL A 155 2.25 9.45 -7.11
N ARG A 156 1.19 10.02 -6.53
CA ARG A 156 0.17 10.80 -7.24
C ARG A 156 0.48 12.29 -7.33
N GLU A 157 1.51 12.74 -6.63
CA GLU A 157 1.92 14.14 -6.56
C GLU A 157 3.32 14.25 -5.95
N PRO A 158 4.04 15.36 -6.22
CA PRO A 158 5.34 15.60 -5.62
C PRO A 158 5.29 15.75 -4.09
N ILE A 159 6.24 15.13 -3.39
CA ILE A 159 6.48 15.38 -1.96
C ILE A 159 7.15 16.74 -1.80
N LEU A 160 6.69 17.53 -0.82
CA LEU A 160 7.24 18.87 -0.56
C LEU A 160 8.74 18.86 -0.25
N HIS A 161 9.44 19.86 -0.75
CA HIS A 161 10.86 20.12 -0.43
C HIS A 161 11.00 21.01 0.82
N ASN A 162 10.41 20.58 1.94
CA ASN A 162 10.54 21.25 3.22
C ASN A 162 10.78 20.22 4.34
N TRP A 163 11.04 20.68 5.57
CA TRP A 163 11.32 19.79 6.70
C TRP A 163 10.25 18.71 6.90
N TRP A 164 8.97 19.05 6.75
CA TRP A 164 7.88 18.10 6.93
C TRP A 164 7.76 17.09 5.78
N GLY A 165 7.88 17.56 4.53
CA GLY A 165 7.94 16.69 3.35
C GLY A 165 9.15 15.75 3.38
N ASN A 166 10.28 16.18 3.95
CA ASN A 166 11.44 15.32 4.15
C ASN A 166 11.17 14.18 5.15
N ILE A 167 10.36 14.42 6.19
CA ILE A 167 9.90 13.34 7.08
C ILE A 167 9.11 12.31 6.29
N LEU A 168 8.10 12.76 5.52
CA LEU A 168 7.27 11.88 4.70
C LEU A 168 8.12 11.09 3.68
N ARG A 169 9.06 11.76 3.02
CA ARG A 169 10.01 11.17 2.07
C ARG A 169 10.85 10.07 2.72
N ASN A 170 11.45 10.36 3.87
CA ASN A 170 12.32 9.40 4.57
C ASN A 170 11.54 8.20 5.10
N LEU A 171 10.30 8.41 5.57
CA LEU A 171 9.40 7.32 5.94
C LEU A 171 9.09 6.43 4.73
N ASN A 172 8.81 7.02 3.56
CA ASN A 172 8.50 6.25 2.36
C ASN A 172 9.72 5.44 1.90
N LYS A 173 10.90 6.05 1.83
CA LYS A 173 12.15 5.34 1.49
C LYS A 173 12.48 4.18 2.43
N LYS A 174 12.06 4.28 3.69
CA LYS A 174 12.31 3.26 4.70
C LYS A 174 11.35 2.07 4.62
N HIS A 175 10.12 2.29 4.17
CA HIS A 175 9.03 1.32 4.32
C HIS A 175 8.36 0.90 3.02
N VAL A 176 8.68 1.52 1.89
CA VAL A 176 8.12 1.15 0.59
C VAL A 176 9.19 0.43 -0.23
N ASP A 177 8.80 -0.67 -0.87
CA ASP A 177 9.69 -1.51 -1.66
C ASP A 177 9.69 -1.12 -3.15
N TYR A 178 8.60 -0.52 -3.63
CA TYR A 178 8.49 -0.07 -5.01
C TYR A 178 7.58 1.15 -5.17
N PHE A 179 7.98 2.11 -6.00
CA PHE A 179 7.16 3.28 -6.32
C PHE A 179 6.57 3.20 -7.73
N VAL A 180 5.28 3.47 -7.86
CA VAL A 180 4.62 3.71 -9.16
C VAL A 180 4.22 5.18 -9.20
N ALA A 181 4.86 5.98 -10.04
CA ALA A 181 4.58 7.41 -10.16
C ALA A 181 3.74 7.71 -11.40
N ILE A 182 2.85 8.69 -11.32
CA ILE A 182 2.03 9.12 -12.47
C ILE A 182 2.78 10.03 -13.45
N ASP A 183 3.90 10.59 -12.99
CA ASP A 183 4.79 11.43 -13.78
C ASP A 183 6.23 11.38 -13.21
N LYS A 184 7.17 11.91 -13.98
CA LYS A 184 8.58 11.94 -13.60
C LYS A 184 8.86 12.86 -12.41
N ALA A 185 8.16 13.99 -12.31
CA ALA A 185 8.37 14.96 -11.24
C ALA A 185 8.02 14.37 -9.86
N GLY A 186 6.94 13.58 -9.79
CA GLY A 186 6.53 12.83 -8.61
C GLY A 186 7.58 11.81 -8.21
N LEU A 187 8.08 11.01 -9.16
CA LEU A 187 9.15 10.04 -8.88
C LEU A 187 10.43 10.73 -8.40
N ASP A 188 10.87 11.77 -9.10
CA ASP A 188 12.05 12.57 -8.74
C ASP A 188 11.88 13.25 -7.37
N SER A 189 10.64 13.58 -6.99
CA SER A 189 10.30 14.11 -5.67
C SER A 189 10.41 13.09 -4.54
N ILE A 190 10.61 11.79 -4.79
CA ILE A 190 11.08 10.84 -3.77
C ILE A 190 12.59 11.07 -3.54
N GLY A 191 13.31 11.49 -4.58
CA GLY A 191 14.75 11.71 -4.61
C GLY A 191 15.51 10.38 -4.75
N ALA A 192 16.84 10.45 -4.92
CA ALA A 192 17.69 9.27 -5.06
C ALA A 192 17.41 8.25 -3.92
N SER A 193 16.87 7.09 -4.28
CA SER A 193 16.59 5.99 -3.38
C SER A 193 17.18 4.72 -3.95
N VAL A 194 17.59 3.80 -3.08
CA VAL A 194 17.85 2.40 -3.48
C VAL A 194 16.56 1.69 -3.86
N THR A 195 15.41 2.20 -3.37
CA THR A 195 14.09 1.69 -3.71
C THR A 195 13.79 1.93 -5.20
N PRO A 196 13.49 0.88 -5.98
CA PRO A 196 13.13 1.02 -7.37
C PRO A 196 11.78 1.75 -7.54
N GLY A 197 11.57 2.32 -8.74
CA GLY A 197 10.29 2.86 -9.13
C GLY A 197 10.18 3.10 -10.62
N SER A 198 8.94 3.18 -11.12
CA SER A 198 8.63 3.41 -12.53
C SER A 198 7.56 4.48 -12.68
N VAL A 199 7.57 5.15 -13.82
CA VAL A 199 6.50 6.06 -14.23
C VAL A 199 5.48 5.29 -15.06
N VAL A 200 4.21 5.32 -14.64
CA VAL A 200 3.07 4.75 -15.36
C VAL A 200 2.00 5.85 -15.46
N TYR A 201 1.75 6.32 -16.67
CA TYR A 201 0.73 7.33 -16.91
C TYR A 201 -0.67 6.74 -16.71
N ASN A 202 -1.57 7.51 -16.10
CA ASN A 202 -3.00 7.14 -15.97
C ASN A 202 -3.73 7.18 -17.30
#